data_AF-A0A7J5EG19-F1
#
_entry.id   AF-A0A7J5EG19-F1
#
_cell.length_a   1.000
_cell.length_b   1.000
_cell.length_c   1.000
_cell.angle_alpha   90.00
_cell.angle_beta   90.00
_cell.angle_gamma   90.00
#
_symmetry.space_group_name_H-M   'P 1'
#
loop_
_entity.id
_entity.type
_entity.pdbx_description
1 polymer ?
#
loop_
_entity_poly.entity_id
_entity_poly.type
_entity_poly.pdbx_seq_one_letter_code
_entity_poly.pdbx_strand_id
1 'polypeptide(L)'
;MLAYIQSNPQLIDEVKELSKLEETEIVELKFIYDKLQLVSKDEWKKIIDLASQTKVFDNLELSNVKTVQIALAKKEKIKEQALIKAYESLKKLRKYGIKV
;
A
#
# COMPACT_ATOMS: atom_id res chain seq x y z
N MET A 1 -8.16 4.28 39.02
CA MET A 1 -7.91 4.08 37.58
C MET A 1 -9.06 3.33 36.91
N LEU A 2 -9.49 2.16 37.42
CA LEU A 2 -10.66 1.42 36.92
C LEU A 2 -12.01 2.20 36.95
N ALA A 3 -12.23 3.05 37.96
CA ALA A 3 -13.47 3.82 38.09
C ALA A 3 -13.67 4.89 37.01
N TYR A 4 -12.60 5.46 36.44
CA TYR A 4 -12.72 6.54 35.45
C TYR A 4 -13.15 6.05 34.06
N ILE A 5 -12.73 4.82 33.72
CA ILE A 5 -13.11 4.12 32.49
C ILE A 5 -14.56 3.63 32.56
N GLN A 6 -15.02 3.19 33.73
CA GLN A 6 -16.42 2.78 33.94
C GLN A 6 -17.41 3.95 33.87
N SER A 7 -17.00 5.15 34.26
CA SER A 7 -17.86 6.35 34.23
C SER A 7 -18.01 7.00 32.85
N ASN A 8 -17.21 6.58 31.86
CA ASN A 8 -17.16 7.19 30.53
C ASN A 8 -17.18 6.11 29.43
N PRO A 9 -18.31 5.42 29.24
CA PRO A 9 -18.43 4.33 28.27
C PRO A 9 -18.08 4.75 26.83
N GLN A 10 -18.23 6.03 26.49
CA GLN A 10 -17.84 6.59 25.19
C GLN A 10 -16.34 6.44 24.90
N LEU A 11 -15.48 6.50 25.92
CA LEU A 11 -14.03 6.28 25.75
C LEU A 11 -13.72 4.81 25.44
N ILE A 12 -14.53 3.87 25.96
CA ILE A 12 -14.37 2.44 25.66
C ILE A 12 -14.77 2.17 24.20
N ASP A 13 -15.83 2.83 23.73
CA ASP A 13 -16.30 2.69 22.35
C ASP A 13 -15.33 3.34 21.36
N GLU A 14 -14.80 4.52 21.66
CA GLU A 14 -13.76 5.18 20.85
C GLU A 14 -12.49 4.32 20.73
N VAL A 15 -12.01 3.75 21.84
CA VAL A 15 -10.85 2.84 21.82
C VAL A 15 -11.11 1.61 20.94
N LYS A 16 -12.31 1.03 21.01
CA LYS A 16 -12.68 -0.12 20.16
C LYS A 16 -12.76 0.27 18.67
N GLU A 17 -13.25 1.45 18.35
CA GLU A 17 -13.30 1.94 16.98
C GLU A 17 -11.88 2.16 16.43
N LEU A 18 -11.00 2.78 17.22
CA LEU A 18 -9.59 2.97 16.86
C LEU A 18 -8.86 1.64 16.62
N SER A 19 -9.05 0.64 17.50
CA SER A 19 -8.44 -0.69 17.30
C SER A 19 -8.93 -1.39 16.02
N LYS A 20 -10.21 -1.25 15.67
CA LYS A 20 -10.75 -1.82 14.42
C LYS A 20 -10.16 -1.13 13.19
N LEU A 21 -9.94 0.19 13.26
CA LEU A 21 -9.31 0.94 12.17
C LEU A 21 -7.87 0.46 11.96
N GLU A 22 -7.08 0.34 13.03
CA GLU A 22 -5.71 -0.16 12.98
C GLU A 22 -5.64 -1.59 12.42
N GLU A 23 -6.51 -2.50 12.88
CA GLU A 23 -6.59 -3.85 12.33
C GLU A 23 -6.93 -3.85 10.82
N THR A 24 -7.86 -2.99 10.40
CA THR A 24 -8.25 -2.86 8.99
C THR A 24 -7.09 -2.38 8.14
N GLU A 25 -6.36 -1.34 8.58
CA GLU A 25 -5.19 -0.82 7.90
C GLU A 25 -4.08 -1.88 7.78
N ILE A 26 -3.82 -2.65 8.85
CA ILE A 26 -2.85 -3.75 8.83
C ILE A 26 -3.25 -4.83 7.81
N VAL A 27 -4.53 -5.21 7.78
CA VAL A 27 -5.07 -6.19 6.82
C VAL A 27 -4.92 -5.70 5.38
N GLU A 28 -5.21 -4.43 5.12
CA GLU A 28 -5.04 -3.82 3.80
C GLU A 28 -3.57 -3.77 3.37
N LEU A 29 -2.65 -3.43 4.28
CA LEU A 29 -1.21 -3.39 3.99
C LEU A 29 -0.65 -4.76 3.64
N LYS A 30 -1.02 -5.80 4.41
CA LYS A 30 -0.63 -7.18 4.11
C LYS A 30 -1.17 -7.61 2.75
N PHE A 31 -2.44 -7.32 2.46
CA PHE A 31 -3.04 -7.63 1.17
C PHE A 31 -2.28 -6.98 0.00
N ILE A 32 -1.91 -5.71 0.12
CA ILE A 32 -1.13 -5.01 -0.91
C ILE A 32 0.24 -5.66 -1.07
N TYR A 33 0.93 -5.96 0.04
CA TYR A 33 2.25 -6.59 -0.01
C TYR A 33 2.21 -7.96 -0.70
N ASP A 34 1.28 -8.82 -0.30
CA ASP A 34 1.10 -10.16 -0.86
C ASP A 34 0.81 -10.09 -2.36
N LYS A 35 -0.06 -9.16 -2.77
CA LYS A 35 -0.34 -8.87 -4.19
C LYS A 35 0.90 -8.47 -4.98
N LEU A 36 1.67 -7.52 -4.47
CA LEU A 36 2.84 -6.99 -5.18
C LEU A 36 4.01 -7.98 -5.21
N GLN A 37 4.09 -8.90 -4.25
CA GLN A 37 5.06 -10.00 -4.28
C GLN A 37 4.81 -11.00 -5.42
N LEU A 38 3.57 -11.15 -5.87
CA LEU A 38 3.21 -12.07 -6.96
C LEU A 38 3.61 -11.54 -8.34
N VAL A 39 3.92 -10.25 -8.46
CA VAL A 39 4.33 -9.63 -9.71
C VAL A 39 5.75 -10.06 -10.07
N SER A 40 5.91 -10.73 -11.21
CA SER A 40 7.20 -11.22 -11.66
C SER A 40 8.14 -10.08 -12.07
N LYS A 41 9.44 -10.38 -12.14
CA LYS A 41 10.47 -9.43 -12.59
C LYS A 41 10.18 -8.87 -13.99
N ASP A 42 9.68 -9.70 -14.91
CA ASP A 42 9.36 -9.29 -16.27
C ASP A 42 8.11 -8.42 -16.33
N GLU A 43 7.10 -8.70 -15.50
CA GLU A 43 5.92 -7.84 -15.35
C GLU A 43 6.30 -6.48 -14.77
N TRP A 44 7.14 -6.44 -13.74
CA TRP A 44 7.69 -5.19 -13.21
C TRP A 44 8.41 -4.38 -14.29
N LYS A 45 9.23 -5.03 -15.12
CA LYS A 45 9.89 -4.35 -16.24
C LYS A 45 8.88 -3.75 -17.21
N LYS A 46 7.87 -4.52 -17.64
CA LYS A 46 6.80 -4.03 -18.53
C LYS A 46 6.04 -2.85 -17.92
N ILE A 47 5.74 -2.91 -16.62
CA ILE A 47 5.08 -1.84 -15.87
C ILE A 47 5.91 -0.55 -15.92
N ILE A 48 7.20 -0.62 -15.59
CA ILE A 48 8.09 0.54 -15.55
C ILE A 48 8.31 1.13 -16.95
N ASP A 49 8.48 0.28 -17.96
CA ASP A 49 8.68 0.71 -19.35
C ASP A 49 7.43 1.43 -19.87
N LEU A 50 6.24 0.83 -19.69
CA LEU A 50 4.97 1.44 -20.07
C LEU A 50 4.75 2.77 -19.34
N ALA A 51 5.03 2.81 -18.03
CA ALA A 51 4.82 4.01 -17.25
C ALA A 51 5.74 5.16 -17.69
N SER A 52 6.99 4.83 -18.04
CA SER A 52 7.99 5.79 -18.52
C SER A 52 7.64 6.34 -19.90
N GLN A 53 7.13 5.48 -20.80
CA GLN A 53 6.74 5.88 -22.16
C GLN A 53 5.45 6.72 -22.17
N THR A 54 4.46 6.31 -21.40
CA THR A 54 3.12 6.93 -21.44
C THR A 54 2.96 8.11 -20.49
N LYS A 55 3.91 8.32 -19.56
CA LYS A 55 3.83 9.33 -18.49
C LYS A 55 2.52 9.22 -17.69
N VAL A 56 2.01 8.00 -17.51
CA VAL A 56 0.82 7.74 -16.68
C VAL A 56 1.07 8.05 -15.20
N PHE A 57 2.33 7.99 -14.78
CA PHE A 57 2.79 8.40 -13.46
C PHE A 57 3.47 9.76 -13.56
N ASP A 58 3.30 10.58 -12.54
CA ASP A 58 4.21 11.71 -12.34
C ASP A 58 5.60 11.21 -11.87
N ASN A 59 6.55 12.14 -11.75
CA ASN A 59 7.92 11.79 -11.37
C ASN A 59 8.03 11.18 -9.96
N LEU A 60 7.20 11.62 -9.01
CA LEU A 60 7.19 11.12 -7.64
C LEU A 60 6.56 9.73 -7.56
N GLU A 61 5.47 9.52 -8.28
CA GLU A 61 4.81 8.23 -8.42
C GLU A 61 5.75 7.20 -9.04
N LEU A 62 6.38 7.54 -10.17
CA LEU A 62 7.33 6.66 -10.84
C LEU A 62 8.54 6.33 -9.94
N SER A 63 9.05 7.32 -9.22
CA SER A 63 10.14 7.12 -8.26
C SER A 63 9.72 6.18 -7.13
N ASN A 64 8.55 6.41 -6.52
CA ASN A 64 8.04 5.57 -5.44
C ASN A 64 7.79 4.12 -5.89
N VAL A 65 7.21 3.92 -7.07
CA VAL A 65 6.99 2.57 -7.64
C VAL A 65 8.32 1.84 -7.86
N LYS A 66 9.35 2.52 -8.38
CA LYS A 66 10.70 1.92 -8.54
C LYS A 66 11.32 1.57 -7.19
N THR A 67 11.19 2.44 -6.18
CA THR A 67 11.69 2.18 -4.83
C THR A 67 11.02 0.97 -4.21
N VAL A 68 9.69 0.87 -4.29
CA VAL A 68 8.93 -0.30 -3.79
C VAL A 68 9.33 -1.57 -4.52
N GLN A 69 9.47 -1.52 -5.85
CA GLN A 69 9.90 -2.67 -6.66
C GLN A 69 11.30 -3.17 -6.25
N ILE A 70 12.26 -2.26 -6.03
CA ILE A 70 13.60 -2.61 -5.55
C ILE A 70 13.54 -3.23 -4.15
N ALA A 71 12.78 -2.62 -3.22
CA ALA A 71 12.68 -3.11 -1.86
C ALA A 71 12.00 -4.49 -1.79
N LEU A 72 10.95 -4.73 -2.59
CA LEU A 72 10.30 -6.04 -2.73
C LEU A 72 11.30 -7.09 -3.25
N ALA A 73 12.05 -6.77 -4.30
CA ALA A 73 13.04 -7.69 -4.88
C ALA A 73 14.16 -8.05 -3.89
N LYS A 74 14.55 -7.11 -3.03
CA LYS A 74 15.58 -7.30 -2.00
C LYS A 74 15.04 -7.82 -0.67
N LYS A 75 13.71 -7.96 -0.52
CA LYS A 75 13.04 -8.29 0.75
C LYS A 75 13.38 -7.29 1.88
N GLU A 76 13.53 -6.03 1.53
CA GLU A 76 13.78 -4.93 2.48
C GLU A 76 12.47 -4.43 3.11
N LYS A 77 12.58 -3.71 4.24
CA LYS A 77 11.42 -3.06 4.87
C LYS A 77 10.92 -1.92 3.99
N ILE A 78 9.60 -1.84 3.81
CA ILE A 78 8.92 -0.82 3.01
C ILE A 78 8.06 0.03 3.95
N LYS A 79 8.11 1.35 3.79
CA LYS A 79 7.19 2.24 4.53
C LYS A 79 5.76 2.02 4.05
N GLU A 80 4.81 1.91 4.96
CA GLU A 80 3.40 1.64 4.68
C GLU A 80 2.82 2.60 3.64
N GLN A 81 3.02 3.90 3.85
CA GLN A 81 2.59 4.94 2.91
C GLN A 81 3.19 4.77 1.51
N ALA A 82 4.44 4.30 1.41
CA ALA A 82 5.09 4.07 0.12
C ALA A 82 4.45 2.90 -0.61
N LEU A 83 4.11 1.83 0.11
CA LEU A 83 3.42 0.66 -0.40
C LEU A 83 2.01 1.01 -0.90
N ILE A 84 1.23 1.75 -0.10
CA ILE A 84 -0.11 2.23 -0.46
C ILE A 84 -0.06 3.08 -1.73
N LYS A 85 0.80 4.11 -1.75
CA LYS A 85 0.91 5.03 -2.91
C LYS A 85 1.40 4.34 -4.18
N ALA A 86 2.30 3.35 -4.04
CA ALA A 86 2.71 2.54 -5.18
C ALA A 86 1.54 1.73 -5.72
N TYR A 87 0.75 1.11 -4.85
CA TYR A 87 -0.42 0.34 -5.27
C TYR A 87 -1.49 1.21 -5.95
N GLU A 88 -1.77 2.39 -5.41
CA GLU A 88 -2.66 3.38 -6.04
C GLU A 88 -2.17 3.80 -7.43
N SER A 89 -0.86 4.03 -7.57
CA SER A 89 -0.25 4.35 -8.87
C SER A 89 -0.48 3.21 -9.86
N LEU A 90 -0.22 1.96 -9.44
CA LEU A 90 -0.40 0.77 -10.28
C LEU A 90 -1.84 0.57 -10.75
N LYS A 91 -2.84 0.97 -9.97
CA LYS A 91 -4.26 0.95 -10.40
C LYS A 91 -4.50 1.80 -11.66
N LYS A 92 -3.72 2.86 -11.89
CA LYS A 92 -3.82 3.69 -13.11
C LYS A 92 -3.47 2.92 -14.39
N LEU A 93 -2.74 1.81 -14.29
CA LEU A 93 -2.39 0.97 -15.43
C LEU A 93 -3.55 0.13 -15.96
N ARG A 94 -4.69 0.08 -15.23
CA ARG A 94 -5.91 -0.60 -15.67
C ARG A 94 -6.39 -0.11 -17.03
N LYS A 95 -6.18 1.17 -17.36
CA LYS A 95 -6.54 1.75 -18.67
C LYS A 95 -5.72 1.18 -19.85
N TYR A 96 -4.61 0.51 -19.56
CA TYR A 96 -3.76 -0.19 -20.54
C TYR A 96 -3.93 -1.71 -20.48
N GLY A 97 -4.93 -2.22 -19.76
CA GLY A 97 -5.20 -3.65 -19.64
C GLY A 97 -4.32 -4.39 -18.62
N ILE A 98 -3.41 -3.70 -17.91
CA ILE A 98 -2.61 -4.30 -16.84
C ILE A 98 -3.42 -4.31 -15.55
N LYS A 99 -3.53 -5.48 -14.91
CA LYS A 99 -4.17 -5.66 -13.61
C LYS A 99 -3.12 -6.16 -12.61
N VAL A 100 -2.90 -5.37 -11.57
CA VAL A 100 -2.04 -5.70 -10.42
C VAL A 100 -2.92 -5.96 -9.21
#